data_AF-A0A1S3XRT0-F1
#
_entry.id   AF-A0A1S3XRT0-F1
#
_cell.length_a   1.000
_cell.length_b   1.000
_cell.length_c   1.000
_cell.angle_alpha   90.00
_cell.angle_beta   90.00
_cell.angle_gamma   90.00
#
_symmetry.space_group_name_H-M   'P 1'
#
loop_
_entity.id
_entity.type
_entity.pdbx_description
1 polymer ?
#
loop_
_entity_poly.entity_id
_entity_poly.type
_entity_poly.pdbx_seq_one_letter_code
_entity_poly.pdbx_strand_id
1 'polypeptide(L)' 'MADEANRAAFIEIQGRMIETTGKLKQVQTQMRTKETEKKRAFLTLEELKQLSDDTNTYKAIGMLEEKVGLNWFYSHSYF' A
#
# COMPACT_ATOMS: atom_id res chain seq x y z
N MET A 1 5.38 45.22 18.90
CA MET A 1 4.14 44.55 18.42
C MET A 1 4.35 43.87 17.06
N ALA A 2 4.92 44.53 16.05
CA ALA A 2 5.24 43.89 14.76
C ALA A 2 6.28 42.77 14.85
N ASP A 3 7.28 42.91 15.73
CA ASP A 3 8.32 41.89 15.94
C ASP A 3 7.76 40.58 16.53
N GLU A 4 6.86 40.69 17.50
CA GLU A 4 6.17 39.52 18.10
C GLU A 4 5.24 38.84 17.09
N ALA A 5 4.53 39.62 16.26
CA ALA A 5 3.68 39.07 15.20
C ALA A 5 4.50 38.31 14.15
N ASN A 6 5.67 38.84 13.77
CA ASN A 6 6.59 38.18 12.85
C ASN A 6 7.17 36.90 13.46
N ARG A 7 7.54 36.92 14.74
CA ARG A 7 8.03 35.75 15.47
C ARG A 7 6.98 34.65 15.55
N ALA A 8 5.73 35.01 15.87
CA ALA A 8 4.61 34.07 15.91
C ALA A 8 4.34 33.43 14.54
N ALA A 9 4.30 34.23 13.47
CA ALA A 9 4.12 33.73 12.11
C ALA A 9 5.25 32.78 11.68
N PHE A 10 6.49 33.08 12.05
CA PHE A 10 7.63 32.22 11.76
C PHE A 10 7.53 30.85 12.46
N ILE A 11 7.15 30.82 13.74
CA ILE A 11 6.95 29.57 14.49
C ILE A 11 5.82 28.74 13.88
N GLU A 12 4.73 29.39 13.45
CA GLU A 12 3.61 28.70 12.79
C GLU A 12 4.04 28.05 11.47
N ILE A 13 4.81 28.76 10.64
CA ILE A 13 5.34 28.21 9.38
C ILE A 13 6.24 27.01 9.65
N GLN A 14 7.09 27.08 10.68
CA GLN A 14 7.93 25.95 11.09
C GLN A 14 7.08 24.75 11.53
N GLY A 15 6.03 24.98 12.32
CA GLY A 15 5.08 23.93 12.71
C GLY A 15 4.44 23.25 11.50
N ARG A 16 3.90 24.04 10.56
CA ARG A 16 3.31 23.53 9.31
C ARG A 16 4.31 22.75 8.47
N MET A 17 5.56 23.19 8.42
CA MET A 17 6.64 22.49 7.70
C MET A 17 6.91 21.10 8.31
N ILE A 18 6.97 21.01 9.64
CA ILE A 18 7.18 19.75 10.36
C ILE A 18 6.02 18.79 10.10
N GLU A 19 4.78 19.26 10.24
CA GLU A 19 3.59 18.44 9.98
C GLU A 19 3.54 17.92 8.55
N THR A 20 3.80 18.79 7.57
CA THR A 20 3.81 18.43 6.15
C THR A 20 4.90 17.40 5.85
N THR A 21 6.09 17.58 6.42
CA THR A 21 7.19 16.61 6.28
C THR A 21 6.84 15.26 6.90
N GLY A 22 6.15 15.26 8.05
CA GLY A 22 5.66 14.04 8.69
C GLY A 22 4.68 13.27 7.80
N LYS A 23 3.67 13.97 7.26
CA LYS A 23 2.69 13.39 6.32
C LYS A 23 3.36 12.85 5.05
N LEU A 24 4.34 13.58 4.51
CA LEU A 24 5.06 13.15 3.31
C LEU A 24 5.80 11.82 3.53
N LYS A 25 6.50 11.67 4.66
CA LYS A 25 7.19 10.41 5.02
C LYS A 25 6.21 9.25 5.18
N GLN A 26 5.05 9.51 5.77
CA GLN A 26 4.00 8.50 5.92
C GLN A 26 3.51 8.00 4.56
N VAL A 27 3.16 8.91 3.64
CA VAL A 27 2.70 8.56 2.29
C VAL A 27 3.80 7.83 1.51
N GLN A 28 5.04 8.31 1.58
CA GLN A 28 6.18 7.65 0.92
C GLN A 28 6.36 6.19 1.40
N THR A 29 6.17 5.95 2.69
CA THR A 29 6.24 4.59 3.26
C THR A 29 5.09 3.73 2.77
N GLN A 30 3.87 4.27 2.73
CA GLN A 30 2.70 3.54 2.21
C GLN A 30 2.87 3.16 0.74
N MET A 31 3.37 4.09 -0.09
CA MET A 31 3.67 3.82 -1.51
C MET A 31 4.65 2.66 -1.67
N ARG A 32 5.79 2.70 -0.95
CA ARG A 32 6.79 1.63 -1.01
C ARG A 32 6.22 0.26 -0.59
N THR A 33 5.40 0.22 0.45
CA THR A 33 4.72 -1.00 0.88
C THR A 33 3.79 -1.52 -0.22
N LYS A 34 2.96 -0.64 -0.81
CA LYS A 34 2.04 -1.01 -1.89
C LYS A 34 2.74 -1.47 -3.16
N GLU A 35 3.85 -0.85 -3.54
CA GLU A 35 4.69 -1.32 -4.66
C GLU A 35 5.28 -2.70 -4.40
N THR A 36 5.67 -2.98 -3.14
CA THR A 36 6.19 -4.30 -2.76
C THR A 36 5.09 -5.35 -2.79
N GLU A 37 3.91 -5.05 -2.25
CA GLU A 37 2.71 -5.90 -2.33
C GLU A 37 2.34 -6.18 -3.78
N LYS A 38 2.41 -5.17 -4.65
CA LYS A 38 2.22 -5.30 -6.11
C LYS A 38 3.17 -6.25 -6.77
N LYS A 39 4.45 -6.09 -6.49
CA LYS A 39 5.45 -6.98 -7.06
C LYS A 39 5.21 -8.43 -6.63
N ARG A 40 4.87 -8.65 -5.36
CA ARG A 40 4.56 -9.99 -4.84
C ARG A 40 3.32 -10.59 -5.50
N ALA A 41 2.21 -9.85 -5.53
CA ALA A 41 0.96 -10.31 -6.16
C ALA A 41 1.14 -10.65 -7.64
N PHE A 42 1.92 -9.83 -8.37
CA PHE A 42 2.22 -10.09 -9.78
C PHE A 42 3.02 -11.38 -9.96
N LEU A 43 4.06 -11.61 -9.16
CA LEU A 43 4.84 -12.84 -9.24
C LEU A 43 4.00 -14.07 -8.91
N THR A 44 3.16 -14.01 -7.88
CA THR A 44 2.21 -15.09 -7.55
C THR A 44 1.25 -15.36 -8.71
N LEU A 45 0.76 -14.32 -9.39
CA LEU A 45 -0.09 -14.49 -10.57
C LEU A 45 0.65 -15.22 -11.70
N GLU A 46 1.90 -14.83 -11.97
CA GLU A 46 2.72 -15.48 -13.01
C GLU A 46 2.98 -16.96 -12.70
N GLU A 47 3.11 -17.32 -11.42
CA GLU A 47 3.19 -18.73 -10.98
C GLU A 47 1.86 -19.47 -11.20
N LEU A 48 0.73 -18.86 -10.82
CA LEU A 48 -0.60 -19.46 -10.99
C LEU A 48 -0.98 -19.68 -12.46
N LYS A 49 -0.50 -18.83 -13.38
CA LYS A 49 -0.72 -19.00 -14.83
C LYS A 49 -0.15 -20.28 -15.42
N GLN A 50 0.84 -20.87 -14.76
CA GLN A 50 1.47 -22.11 -15.22
C GLN A 50 0.68 -23.36 -14.81
N LEU A 51 -0.30 -23.21 -13.93
CA LEU A 51 -1.15 -24.30 -13.47
C LEU A 51 -2.26 -24.60 -14.48
N SER A 52 -2.71 -25.85 -14.53
CA SER A 52 -3.88 -26.22 -15.32
C SER A 52 -5.17 -25.67 -14.71
N ASP A 53 -6.16 -25.38 -15.54
CA ASP A 53 -7.46 -24.84 -15.11
C ASP A 53 -8.21 -25.74 -14.10
N ASP A 54 -7.95 -27.05 -14.14
CA ASP A 54 -8.53 -28.04 -13.22
C ASP A 54 -7.87 -28.06 -11.83
N THR A 55 -6.83 -27.24 -11.62
CA THR A 55 -6.10 -27.20 -10.35
C THR A 55 -6.96 -26.57 -9.25
N ASN A 56 -7.15 -27.30 -8.15
CA ASN A 56 -7.81 -26.75 -6.97
C ASN A 56 -6.95 -25.63 -6.38
N THR A 57 -7.53 -24.44 -6.21
CA THR A 57 -6.84 -23.31 -5.59
C THR A 57 -7.58 -22.87 -4.33
N TYR A 58 -6.82 -22.36 -3.37
CA TYR A 58 -7.31 -21.95 -2.07
C TYR A 58 -6.72 -20.59 -1.72
N LYS A 59 -7.54 -19.74 -1.11
CA LYS A 59 -7.12 -18.43 -0.59
C LYS A 59 -7.07 -18.50 0.93
N ALA A 60 -5.96 -18.06 1.50
CA ALA A 60 -5.84 -17.89 2.94
C ALA A 60 -6.65 -16.67 3.43
N ILE A 61 -7.45 -16.88 4.49
CA ILE A 61 -8.18 -15.85 5.23
C ILE A 61 -7.81 -16.02 6.71
N GLY A 62 -6.77 -15.30 7.14
CA GLY A 62 -6.20 -15.49 8.48
C GLY A 62 -5.62 -16.91 8.63
N MET A 63 -6.15 -17.70 9.57
CA MET A 63 -5.75 -19.10 9.79
C MET A 63 -6.66 -20.10 9.06
N LEU A 64 -7.59 -19.62 8.23
CA LEU A 64 -8.54 -20.43 7.46
C LEU A 64 -8.18 -20.42 5.98
N GLU A 65 -8.65 -21.43 5.25
CA GLU A 65 -8.49 -21.54 3.80
C GLU A 65 -9.88 -21.68 3.13
N GLU A 66 -10.13 -20.87 2.11
CA GLU A 66 -11.35 -20.91 1.31
C GLU A 66 -11.02 -21.41 -0.11
N LYS A 67 -11.75 -22.42 -0.59
CA LYS A 67 -11.59 -22.92 -1.96
C LYS A 67 -12.10 -21.88 -2.95
N VAL A 68 -11.24 -21.48 -3.88
CA VAL A 68 -11.57 -20.51 -4.93
C VAL A 68 -11.14 -21.06 -6.29
N GLY A 69 -11.61 -20.45 -7.38
CA GLY A 69 -11.14 -20.76 -8.73
C GLY A 69 -9.96 -19.88 -9.15
N LEU A 70 -9.14 -20.32 -10.10
CA LEU A 70 -8.04 -19.53 -10.67
C LEU A 70 -8.50 -18.16 -11.20
N ASN A 71 -9.72 -18.08 -11.74
CA ASN A 71 -10.34 -16.81 -12.19
C ASN A 71 -10.49 -15.76 -11.08
N TRP A 72 -10.66 -16.20 -9.83
CA TRP A 72 -10.72 -15.28 -8.70
C TRP A 72 -9.39 -14.52 -8.55
N PHE A 73 -8.26 -15.22 -8.65
CA PHE A 73 -6.92 -14.63 -8.59
C PHE A 73 -6.65 -13.70 -9.77
N TYR A 74 -7.10 -14.04 -10.98
CA TYR A 74 -7.01 -13.15 -12.14
C TYR A 74 -7.81 -11.87 -11.93
N SER A 75 -9.01 -11.95 -11.37
CA SER A 75 -9.91 -10.79 -11.21
C SER A 75 -9.48 -9.85 -10.07
N HIS A 76 -8.79 -10.35 -9.04
CA HIS A 76 -8.43 -9.58 -7.84
C HIS A 76 -6.95 -9.17 -7.78
N SER A 77 -6.16 -9.49 -8.81
CA SER A 77 -4.73 -9.11 -8.89
C SER A 77 -4.47 -7.85 -9.73
N TYR A 78 -5.50 -7.30 -10.36
CA TYR A 78 -5.42 -5.97 -10.95
C TYR A 78 -5.61 -4.94 -9.84
N PHE A 79 -4.55 -4.16 -9.61
CA PHE A 79 -4.46 -3.09 -8.61
C PHE A 79 -5.63 -2.12 -8.63
#